data_AF-A0A2I0VDY3-F1
#
_entry.id   AF-A0A2I0VDY3-F1
#
_cell.length_a   1.000
_cell.length_b   1.000
_cell.length_c   1.000
_cell.angle_alpha   90.00
_cell.angle_beta   90.00
_cell.angle_gamma   90.00
#
_symmetry.space_group_name_H-M   'P 1'
#
loop_
_entity.id
_entity.type
_entity.pdbx_description
1 polymer ?
#
loop_
_entity_poly.entity_id
_entity_poly.type
_entity_poly.pdbx_seq_one_letter_code
_entity_poly.pdbx_strand_id
1 'polypeptide(L)' 'MTHCPIGCWNVRGFNSPDRVLACRKMVSSYHLEMLCILEAKIPPTSAYDP' A
#
# COMPACT_ATOMS: atom_id res chain seq x y z
N MET A 1 26.39 1.54 -2.36
CA MET A 1 25.26 2.35 -1.90
C MET A 1 24.06 1.43 -1.84
N THR A 2 23.55 1.10 -0.65
CA THR A 2 22.33 0.32 -0.50
C THR A 2 21.16 1.24 -0.84
N HIS A 3 20.56 1.03 -2.01
CA HIS A 3 19.36 1.77 -2.40
C HIS A 3 18.18 1.16 -1.63
N CYS A 4 17.44 1.96 -0.88
CA CYS A 4 16.16 1.56 -0.29
C CYS A 4 15.07 1.80 -1.35
N PRO A 5 14.54 0.77 -2.01
CA PRO A 5 13.52 0.95 -3.03
C PRO A 5 12.19 1.36 -2.38
N ILE A 6 11.82 2.62 -2.59
CA ILE A 6 10.58 3.23 -2.07
C ILE A 6 9.61 3.43 -3.24
N GLY A 7 8.35 3.00 -3.07
CA GLY A 7 7.27 3.23 -4.02
C GLY A 7 6.20 4.15 -3.45
N CYS A 8 5.46 4.83 -4.34
CA CYS A 8 4.23 5.53 -3.98
C CYS A 8 3.10 5.13 -4.95
N TRP A 9 1.90 4.92 -4.41
CA TRP A 9 0.75 4.53 -5.20
C TRP A 9 -0.52 5.23 -4.75
N ASN A 10 -1.13 5.98 -5.67
CA ASN A 10 -2.48 6.50 -5.51
C ASN A 10 -3.52 5.43 -5.86
N VAL A 11 -4.12 4.84 -4.82
CA VAL A 11 -5.03 3.69 -4.96
C VAL A 11 -6.49 4.10 -5.10
N ARG A 12 -6.85 5.35 -4.72
CA ARG A 12 -8.20 5.93 -4.76
C ARG A 12 -9.29 5.11 -4.07
N GLY A 13 -8.92 4.30 -3.10
CA GLY A 13 -9.78 3.39 -2.34
C GLY A 13 -9.08 2.07 -2.03
N PHE A 14 -8.91 1.76 -0.74
CA PHE A 14 -8.21 0.59 -0.23
C PHE A 14 -9.14 -0.32 0.59
N ASN A 15 -10.33 -0.56 0.06
CA ASN A 15 -11.45 -1.21 0.73
C ASN A 15 -11.88 -2.54 0.09
N SER A 16 -11.06 -3.10 -0.82
CA SER A 16 -11.31 -4.43 -1.39
C SER A 16 -10.10 -5.36 -1.24
N PRO A 17 -10.32 -6.67 -1.05
CA PRO A 17 -9.24 -7.65 -0.92
C PRO A 17 -8.34 -7.69 -2.17
N ASP A 18 -8.90 -7.43 -3.36
CA ASP A 18 -8.14 -7.36 -4.61
C ASP A 18 -7.08 -6.25 -4.59
N ARG A 19 -7.40 -5.09 -4.00
CA ARG A 19 -6.44 -3.97 -3.88
C ARG A 19 -5.33 -4.31 -2.89
N VAL A 20 -5.65 -5.01 -1.81
CA VAL A 20 -4.64 -5.52 -0.85
C VAL A 20 -3.72 -6.53 -1.54
N LEU A 21 -4.27 -7.43 -2.34
CA LEU A 21 -3.48 -8.40 -3.09
C LEU A 21 -2.59 -7.72 -4.14
N ALA A 22 -3.11 -6.74 -4.87
CA ALA A 22 -2.32 -5.95 -5.82
C ALA A 22 -1.17 -5.21 -5.13
N CYS A 23 -1.40 -4.67 -3.94
CA CYS A 23 -0.38 -4.03 -3.11
C CYS A 23 0.74 -5.00 -2.74
N ARG A 24 0.40 -6.21 -2.25
CA ARG A 24 1.37 -7.28 -1.95
C ARG A 24 2.18 -7.69 -3.17
N LYS A 25 1.53 -7.83 -4.33
CA LYS A 25 2.21 -8.14 -5.60
C LYS A 25 3.21 -7.04 -5.97
N MET A 26 2.81 -5.77 -5.85
CA MET A 26 3.70 -4.63 -6.15
C MET A 26 4.96 -4.64 -5.26
N VAL A 27 4.79 -4.80 -3.94
CA VAL A 27 5.93 -4.88 -3.01
C VAL A 27 6.87 -6.02 -3.39
N SER A 28 6.33 -7.20 -3.68
CA SER A 28 7.13 -8.37 -4.07
C SER A 28 7.83 -8.20 -5.41
N SER A 29 7.13 -7.72 -6.44
CA SER A 29 7.66 -7.59 -7.81
C SER A 29 8.76 -6.55 -7.94
N TYR A 30 8.72 -5.48 -7.14
CA TYR A 30 9.73 -4.42 -7.16
C TYR A 30 10.69 -4.47 -5.97
N HIS A 31 10.58 -5.51 -5.13
CA HIS A 31 11.37 -5.65 -3.91
C HIS A 31 11.37 -4.39 -3.04
N LEU A 32 10.21 -3.73 -2.92
CA LEU A 32 10.09 -2.46 -2.20
C LEU A 32 10.31 -2.68 -0.70
N GLU A 33 11.15 -1.86 -0.09
CA GLU A 33 11.31 -1.80 1.36
C GLU A 33 10.24 -0.90 2.00
N MET A 34 9.70 0.05 1.23
CA MET A 34 8.63 0.93 1.67
C MET A 34 7.67 1.24 0.52
N LEU A 35 6.37 1.27 0.83
CA LEU A 35 5.31 1.65 -0.11
C LEU A 35 4.35 2.63 0.56
N CYS A 36 4.23 3.83 -0.02
CA CYS A 36 3.30 4.87 0.43
C CYS A 36 1.98 4.77 -0.33
N ILE A 37 0.86 4.58 0.37
CA ILE A 37 -0.48 4.52 -0.22
C ILE A 37 -1.19 5.87 -0.07
N LEU A 38 -1.65 6.43 -1.19
CA LEU A 38 -2.36 7.70 -1.28
C LEU A 38 -3.85 7.47 -1.58
N GLU A 39 -4.71 8.37 -1.09
CA GLU A 39 -6.16 8.33 -1.26
C GLU A 39 -6.79 6.97 -0.91
N ALA A 40 -6.35 6.34 0.18
CA ALA A 40 -6.84 5.03 0.60
C ALA A 40 -8.34 5.03 0.97
N LYS A 41 -8.92 6.19 1.29
CA LYS A 41 -10.35 6.37 1.68
C LYS A 41 -10.78 5.39 2.79
N ILE A 42 -9.86 5.06 3.69
CA ILE A 42 -10.14 4.18 4.82
C ILE A 42 -10.94 4.99 5.85
N PRO A 43 -12.10 4.51 6.32
CA PRO A 43 -12.85 5.17 7.38
C PRO A 43 -11.97 5.30 8.64
N PRO A 44 -12.04 6.43 9.38
CA PRO A 44 -11.28 6.60 10.62
C PRO A 44 -11.51 5.45 11.59
N THR A 45 -12.75 4.94 11.69
CA THR A 45 -13.13 3.82 12.55
C THR A 45 -12.38 2.53 12.21
N SER A 46 -12.01 2.32 10.94
CA SER A 46 -11.26 1.15 10.50
C SER A 46 -9.75 1.29 10.69
N ALA A 47 -9.24 2.51 10.97
CA ALA A 47 -7.82 2.74 11.24
C ALA A 47 -7.43 2.46 12.70
N TYR A 48 -8.42 2.38 13.61
CA TYR A 48 -8.21 2.10 15.04
C TYR A 48 -8.55 0.67 15.45
N ASP A 49 -8.96 -0.19 14.50
CA ASP A 49 -9.18 -1.61 14.76
C ASP A 49 -7.80 -2.31 14.82
N PRO A 50 -7.39 -2.87 15.98
CA PRO A 50 -6.03 -3.37 16.23
C PRO A 50 -5.61 -4.60 15.40
#